data_AF-A0A3M7M007-F1
#
_entry.id   AF-A0A3M7M007-F1
#
_cell.length_a   1.000
_cell.length_b   1.000
_cell.length_c   1.000
_cell.angle_alpha   90.00
_cell.angle_beta   90.00
_cell.angle_gamma   90.00
#
_symmetry.space_group_name_H-M   'P 1'
#
loop_
_entity.id
_entity.type
_entity.pdbx_description
1 polymer ?
#
loop_
_entity_poly.entity_id
_entity_poly.type
_entity_poly.pdbx_seq_one_letter_code
_entity_poly.pdbx_strand_id
1 'polypeptide(L)'
;MYELADKYEVVGLKELAKEKFSRGCKRFWDTPDFYTAASHAFSTTPEKDNGLRDCVSQTIATNMQLIRKFQVRRLLMRFNGLALGILDAKSKELGWA
;
A
#
# COMPACT_ATOMS: atom_id res chain seq x y z
N MET A 1 -11.11 -3.98 9.31
CA MET A 1 -12.31 -3.47 8.61
C MET A 1 -12.31 -3.82 7.14
N TYR A 2 -11.26 -3.53 6.36
CA TYR A 2 -11.19 -3.88 4.94
C TYR A 2 -11.40 -5.37 4.66
N GLU A 3 -10.63 -6.24 5.31
CA GLU A 3 -10.78 -7.71 5.15
C GLU A 3 -12.12 -8.25 5.63
N LEU A 4 -12.66 -7.69 6.73
CA LEU A 4 -13.99 -8.08 7.22
C LEU A 4 -15.05 -7.70 6.19
N ALA A 5 -14.95 -6.51 5.60
CA ALA A 5 -15.86 -6.07 4.56
C ALA A 5 -15.75 -6.93 3.29
N ASP A 6 -14.54 -7.37 2.93
CA ASP A 6 -14.33 -8.33 1.84
C ASP A 6 -14.95 -9.70 2.17
N LYS A 7 -14.64 -10.24 3.35
CA LYS A 7 -15.12 -11.56 3.80
C LYS A 7 -16.65 -11.65 3.87
N TYR A 8 -17.32 -10.57 4.27
CA TYR A 8 -18.77 -10.50 4.37
C TYR A 8 -19.42 -9.82 3.15
N GLU A 9 -18.66 -9.59 2.08
CA GLU A 9 -19.14 -9.02 0.81
C GLU A 9 -19.86 -7.67 0.96
N VAL A 10 -19.49 -6.89 1.98
CA VAL A 10 -20.01 -5.54 2.22
C VAL A 10 -19.20 -4.55 1.37
N VAL A 11 -19.49 -4.52 0.07
CA VAL A 11 -18.74 -3.75 -0.95
C VAL A 11 -18.54 -2.28 -0.55
N GLY A 12 -19.60 -1.60 -0.11
CA GLY A 12 -19.52 -0.19 0.28
C GLY A 12 -18.57 0.06 1.47
N LEU A 13 -18.49 -0.89 2.41
CA LEU A 13 -17.58 -0.80 3.55
C LEU A 13 -16.12 -1.08 3.12
N LYS A 14 -15.91 -2.00 2.18
CA LYS A 14 -14.60 -2.31 1.61
C LYS A 14 -14.02 -1.08 0.91
N GLU A 15 -14.81 -0.44 0.05
CA GLU A 15 -14.41 0.79 -0.64
C GLU A 15 -14.18 1.95 0.33
N LEU A 16 -15.05 2.17 1.31
CA LEU A 16 -14.86 3.21 2.32
C LEU A 16 -13.58 2.98 3.15
N ALA A 17 -13.28 1.72 3.50
CA ALA A 17 -12.06 1.39 4.21
C ALA A 17 -10.80 1.64 3.37
N LYS A 18 -10.81 1.30 2.08
CA LYS A 18 -9.73 1.62 1.14
C LYS A 18 -9.53 3.11 0.98
N GLU A 19 -10.62 3.86 0.85
CA GLU A 19 -10.62 5.32 0.71
C GLU A 19 -9.97 5.98 1.92
N LYS A 20 -10.40 5.62 3.14
CA LYS A 20 -9.81 6.11 4.39
C LYS A 20 -8.35 5.71 4.53
N PHE A 21 -8.00 4.49 4.15
CA PHE A 21 -6.61 4.03 4.16
C PHE A 21 -5.74 4.87 3.21
N SER A 22 -6.21 5.14 2.00
CA SER A 22 -5.53 6.01 1.02
C SER A 22 -5.28 7.42 1.57
N ARG A 23 -6.29 8.03 2.22
CA ARG A 23 -6.12 9.32 2.92
C ARG A 23 -5.07 9.23 4.03
N GLY A 24 -5.11 8.16 4.83
CA GLY A 24 -4.15 7.89 5.88
C GLY A 24 -2.73 7.80 5.34
N CYS A 25 -2.50 7.03 4.28
CA CYS A 25 -1.20 6.93 3.63
C CYS A 25 -0.70 8.30 3.15
N LYS A 26 -1.55 9.10 2.50
CA LYS A 26 -1.18 10.46 2.04
C LYS A 26 -0.84 11.41 3.20
N ARG A 27 -1.52 11.29 4.34
CA ARG A 27 -1.32 12.20 5.48
C ARG A 27 -0.15 11.80 6.37
N PHE A 28 0.09 10.50 6.53
CA PHE A 28 1.00 9.95 7.52
C PHE A 28 2.17 9.16 6.90
N TRP A 29 2.46 9.35 5.62
CA TRP A 29 3.49 8.58 4.89
C TRP A 29 4.87 8.57 5.57
N ASP A 30 5.21 9.62 6.33
CA ASP A 30 6.50 9.75 7.01
C ASP A 30 6.50 9.37 8.49
N THR A 31 5.44 8.74 9.00
CA THR A 31 5.36 8.33 10.41
C THR A 31 5.64 6.83 10.58
N PRO A 32 6.00 6.38 11.80
CA PRO A 32 6.14 4.96 12.10
C PRO A 32 4.88 4.14 11.77
N ASP A 33 3.70 4.74 11.93
CA ASP A 33 2.41 4.08 11.70
C ASP A 33 2.23 3.66 10.24
N PHE A 34 2.80 4.40 9.29
CA PHE A 34 2.76 4.01 7.88
C PHE A 34 3.41 2.64 7.65
N TYR A 35 4.55 2.36 8.27
CA TYR A 35 5.23 1.06 8.08
C TYR A 35 4.42 -0.09 8.67
N THR A 36 3.81 0.13 9.84
CA THR A 36 2.93 -0.84 10.49
C THR A 36 1.70 -1.11 9.61
N ALA A 37 1.07 -0.05 9.11
CA ALA A 37 -0.08 -0.14 8.22
C ALA A 37 0.26 -0.84 6.89
N ALA A 38 1.42 -0.52 6.30
CA ALA A 38 1.92 -1.17 5.09
C ALA A 38 2.19 -2.67 5.33
N SER A 39 2.86 -3.02 6.42
CA SER A 39 3.09 -4.42 6.77
C SER A 39 1.78 -5.18 6.95
N HIS A 40 0.79 -4.56 7.61
CA HIS A 40 -0.52 -5.17 7.79
C HIS A 40 -1.20 -5.38 6.42
N ALA A 41 -1.31 -4.33 5.60
CA ALA A 41 -1.94 -4.40 4.29
C ALA A 41 -1.40 -5.55 3.44
N PHE A 42 -0.07 -5.75 3.38
CA PHE A 42 0.53 -6.85 2.62
C PHE A 42 0.42 -8.22 3.29
N SER A 43 0.29 -8.29 4.61
CA SER A 43 0.17 -9.57 5.33
C SER A 43 -1.25 -10.12 5.34
N THR A 44 -2.25 -9.26 5.19
CA THR A 44 -3.64 -9.61 5.45
C THR A 44 -4.55 -9.52 4.24
N THR A 45 -4.06 -8.98 3.13
CA THR A 45 -4.74 -9.07 1.82
C THR A 45 -4.12 -10.20 1.00
N PRO A 46 -4.90 -11.02 0.26
CA PRO A 46 -4.36 -11.99 -0.70
C PRO A 46 -3.76 -11.29 -1.92
N GLU A 47 -2.89 -11.96 -2.69
CA GLU A 47 -2.20 -11.35 -3.84
C GLU A 47 -3.12 -10.82 -4.93
N LYS A 48 -4.30 -11.42 -5.10
CA LYS A 48 -5.32 -10.94 -6.05
C LYS A 48 -6.01 -9.64 -5.62
N ASP A 49 -5.89 -9.25 -4.35
CA ASP A 49 -6.46 -8.02 -3.82
C ASP A 49 -5.38 -6.95 -3.65
N ASN A 50 -5.28 -6.10 -4.67
CA ASN A 50 -4.32 -5.00 -4.69
C ASN A 50 -4.86 -3.71 -4.06
N GLY A 51 -6.08 -3.67 -3.53
CA GLY A 51 -6.71 -2.41 -3.12
C GLY A 51 -5.91 -1.59 -2.11
N LEU A 52 -5.52 -2.20 -0.99
CA LEU A 52 -4.65 -1.54 0.00
C LEU A 52 -3.18 -1.52 -0.42
N ARG A 53 -2.73 -2.56 -1.13
CA ARG A 53 -1.33 -2.70 -1.58
C ARG A 53 -0.95 -1.59 -2.55
N ASP A 54 -1.83 -1.25 -3.49
CA ASP A 54 -1.67 -0.15 -4.43
C ASP A 54 -1.55 1.19 -3.71
N CYS A 55 -2.32 1.40 -2.64
CA CYS A 55 -2.24 2.64 -1.86
C CYS A 55 -0.86 2.79 -1.22
N VAL A 56 -0.28 1.71 -0.68
CA VAL A 56 1.08 1.71 -0.12
C VAL A 56 2.12 1.93 -1.22
N SER A 57 2.05 1.15 -2.30
CA SER A 57 2.97 1.23 -3.44
C SER A 57 3.00 2.64 -4.04
N GLN A 58 1.83 3.21 -4.29
CA GLN A 58 1.68 4.58 -4.81
C GLN A 58 2.26 5.60 -3.82
N THR A 59 2.04 5.44 -2.52
CA THR A 59 2.56 6.37 -1.51
C THR A 59 4.09 6.36 -1.47
N ILE A 60 4.71 5.19 -1.55
CA ILE A 60 6.18 5.06 -1.61
C ILE A 60 6.71 5.59 -2.95
N ALA A 61 6.04 5.30 -4.06
CA ALA A 61 6.40 5.84 -5.37
C ALA A 61 6.34 7.37 -5.37
N THR A 62 5.32 7.99 -4.81
CA THR A 62 5.25 9.45 -4.69
C THR A 62 6.33 10.02 -3.76
N ASN A 63 6.74 9.27 -2.73
CA ASN A 63 7.73 9.70 -1.73
C ASN A 63 9.00 8.84 -1.75
N MET A 64 9.70 8.75 -2.90
CA MET A 64 10.82 7.83 -3.11
C MET A 64 11.96 7.92 -2.08
N GLN A 65 12.09 9.04 -1.37
CA GLN A 65 13.03 9.17 -0.25
C GLN A 65 12.82 8.11 0.85
N LEU A 66 11.60 7.57 0.98
CA LEU A 66 11.25 6.50 1.90
C LEU A 66 12.09 5.23 1.70
N ILE A 67 12.55 4.93 0.48
CA ILE A 67 13.38 3.74 0.18
C ILE A 67 14.73 3.79 0.94
N ARG A 68 15.17 4.96 1.38
CA ARG A 68 16.37 5.10 2.20
C ARG A 68 16.15 4.67 3.66
N LYS A 69 14.91 4.61 4.13
CA LYS A 69 14.58 4.21 5.50
C LYS A 69 14.65 2.69 5.65
N PHE A 70 15.29 2.24 6.73
CA PHE A 70 15.50 0.82 7.03
C PHE A 70 14.17 0.03 7.09
N GLN A 71 13.13 0.63 7.66
CA GLN A 71 11.80 0.04 7.79
C GLN A 71 11.19 -0.29 6.42
N VAL A 72 11.31 0.62 5.45
CA VAL A 72 10.80 0.43 4.08
C VAL A 72 11.62 -0.63 3.35
N ARG A 73 12.95 -0.64 3.53
CA ARG A 73 13.80 -1.70 2.97
C ARG A 73 13.42 -3.07 3.48
N ARG A 74 13.11 -3.21 4.77
CA ARG A 74 12.60 -4.47 5.33
C ARG A 74 11.27 -4.88 4.72
N LEU A 75 10.35 -3.93 4.47
CA LEU A 75 9.09 -4.23 3.79
C LEU A 75 9.32 -4.73 2.36
N LEU A 76 10.21 -4.08 1.60
CA LEU A 76 10.57 -4.49 0.24
C LEU A 76 11.18 -5.89 0.19
N MET A 77 12.05 -6.23 1.14
CA MET A 77 12.64 -7.57 1.25
C MET A 77 11.65 -8.64 1.69
N ARG A 78 10.62 -8.25 2.46
CA ARG A 78 9.59 -9.18 2.95
C ARG A 78 8.49 -9.42 1.93
N PHE A 79 8.10 -8.39 1.17
CA PHE A 79 6.98 -8.43 0.25
C PHE A 79 7.45 -8.05 -1.16
N ASN A 80 7.87 -9.05 -1.93
CA ASN A 80 8.39 -8.83 -3.29
C ASN A 80 7.39 -8.09 -4.19
N GLY A 81 6.08 -8.32 -4.01
CA GLY A 81 5.02 -7.61 -4.72
C GLY A 81 4.99 -6.09 -4.46
N LEU A 82 5.55 -5.61 -3.35
CA LEU A 82 5.67 -4.17 -3.08
C LEU A 82 6.67 -3.52 -4.03
N ALA A 83 7.79 -4.18 -4.32
CA ALA A 83 8.80 -3.64 -5.24
C ALA A 83 8.23 -3.50 -6.65
N LEU A 84 7.50 -4.53 -7.12
CA LEU A 84 6.80 -4.48 -8.41
C LEU A 84 5.74 -3.38 -8.41
N GLY A 85 4.91 -3.27 -7.37
CA GLY A 85 3.88 -2.23 -7.32
C GLY A 85 4.44 -0.80 -7.34
N ILE A 86 5.61 -0.56 -6.72
CA ILE A 86 6.29 0.75 -6.80
C ILE A 86 6.82 1.00 -8.21
N LEU A 87 7.40 -0.02 -8.86
CA LEU A 87 7.89 0.08 -10.23
C LEU A 87 6.74 0.37 -11.20
N ASP A 88 5.61 -0.33 -11.08
CA ASP A 88 4.42 -0.11 -11.90
C ASP A 88 3.85 1.30 -11.71
N ALA A 89 3.78 1.77 -10.46
CA ALA A 89 3.34 3.13 -10.15
C ALA A 89 4.28 4.17 -10.80
N LYS A 90 5.59 3.96 -10.74
CA LYS A 90 6.57 4.84 -11.39
C LYS A 90 6.56 4.76 -12.91
N SER A 91 6.37 3.57 -13.47
CA SER A 91 6.24 3.35 -14.91
C SER A 91 5.08 4.17 -15.47
N LYS A 92 3.93 4.16 -14.80
CA LYS A 92 2.76 4.97 -15.15
C LYS A 92 3.02 6.47 -15.01
N GLU A 93 3.68 6.89 -13.94
CA GLU A 93 4.03 8.32 -13.71
C GLU A 93 4.98 8.87 -14.78
N LEU A 94 5.91 8.04 -15.27
CA LEU A 94 6.91 8.41 -16.27
C LEU A 94 6.45 8.17 -17.72
N GLY A 95 5.25 7.62 -17.93
CA GLY A 95 4.70 7.34 -19.26
C GLY A 95 5.39 6.18 -20.00
N TRP A 96 5.97 5.22 -19.27
CA TRP A 96 6.58 4.01 -19.85
C TRP A 96 5.56 2.90 -20.14
N ALA A 97 4.33 3.05 -19.65
CA ALA A 97 3.24 2.07 -19.74
C ALA A 97 2.06 2.60 -20.55
#